data_AF-A0A354GGK4-F1
#
_entry.id   AF-A0A354GGK4-F1
#
_cell.length_a   1.000
_cell.length_b   1.000
_cell.length_c   1.000
_cell.angle_alpha   90.00
_cell.angle_beta   90.00
_cell.angle_gamma   90.00
#
_symmetry.space_group_name_H-M   'P 1'
#
loop_
_entity.id
_entity.type
_entity.pdbx_description
1 polymer ?
#
loop_
_entity_poly.entity_id
_entity_poly.type
_entity_poly.pdbx_seq_one_letter_code
_entity_poly.pdbx_strand_id
1 'polypeptide(L)'
;MGRRNYNVFFNTHTVSGIIISIALYVIFFAGAFSLFKEEIQFWEEGKPLSYTERQNINFNKLLDNLNDDYELKGRDIQMHLGKYTDHIYVYLSPSKDTTSSKKGKVAHYFYTDIKS
;
A
#
# COMPACT_ATOMS: atom_id res chain seq x y z
N MET A 1 -13.99 -46.95 36.69
CA MET A 1 -12.97 -45.94 36.30
C MET A 1 -12.63 -45.09 37.53
N GLY A 2 -11.35 -44.91 37.86
CA GLY A 2 -10.94 -44.31 39.14
C GLY A 2 -11.03 -42.79 39.19
N ARG A 3 -11.36 -42.23 40.37
CA ARG A 3 -11.47 -40.79 40.71
C ARG A 3 -10.34 -39.92 40.14
N ARG A 4 -9.12 -40.47 40.06
CA ARG A 4 -7.93 -39.80 39.51
C ARG A 4 -8.08 -39.44 38.03
N ASN A 5 -8.60 -40.34 37.20
CA ASN A 5 -8.70 -40.10 35.76
C ASN A 5 -9.71 -38.98 35.47
N TYR A 6 -10.84 -38.96 36.19
CA TYR A 6 -11.85 -37.90 36.06
C TYR A 6 -11.28 -36.51 36.38
N ASN A 7 -10.50 -36.39 37.46
CA ASN A 7 -9.89 -35.12 37.87
C ASN A 7 -8.87 -34.61 36.84
N VAL A 8 -8.09 -35.52 36.23
CA VAL A 8 -7.14 -35.16 35.16
C VAL A 8 -7.86 -34.69 33.90
N PHE A 9 -8.93 -35.38 33.47
CA PHE A 9 -9.71 -34.93 32.31
C PHE A 9 -10.36 -33.57 32.51
N PHE A 10 -10.91 -33.32 33.70
CA PHE A 10 -11.53 -32.04 34.02
C PHE A 10 -10.53 -30.88 34.00
N ASN A 11 -9.38 -31.05 34.66
CA ASN A 11 -8.33 -30.03 34.65
C ASN A 11 -7.76 -29.82 33.23
N THR A 12 -7.57 -30.90 32.46
CA THR A 12 -7.10 -30.78 31.07
C THR A 12 -8.11 -30.06 30.18
N HIS A 13 -9.42 -30.27 30.36
CA HIS A 13 -10.46 -29.54 29.61
C HIS A 13 -10.45 -28.04 29.92
N THR A 14 -10.31 -27.66 31.19
CA THR A 14 -10.24 -26.25 31.59
C THR A 14 -8.96 -25.59 31.07
N VAL A 15 -7.80 -26.23 31.26
CA VAL A 15 -6.51 -25.70 30.80
C VAL A 15 -6.47 -25.64 29.28
N SER A 16 -6.94 -26.66 28.56
CA SER A 16 -6.99 -26.64 27.09
C SER A 16 -7.94 -25.56 26.58
N GLY A 17 -9.10 -25.38 27.23
CA GLY A 17 -10.03 -24.30 26.92
C GLY A 17 -9.37 -22.92 27.04
N ILE A 18 -8.67 -22.65 28.14
CA ILE A 18 -7.95 -21.38 28.35
C ILE A 18 -6.91 -21.15 27.23
N ILE A 19 -6.10 -22.17 26.92
CA ILE A 19 -5.05 -22.06 25.90
C ILE A 19 -5.65 -21.78 24.51
N ILE A 20 -6.70 -22.51 24.14
CA ILE A 20 -7.39 -22.32 22.85
C ILE A 20 -8.03 -20.94 22.78
N SER A 21 -8.67 -20.47 23.85
CA SER A 21 -9.25 -19.12 23.90
C SER A 21 -8.19 -18.02 23.71
N ILE A 22 -7.03 -18.15 24.36
CA ILE A 22 -5.92 -17.18 24.18
C ILE A 22 -5.40 -17.21 22.74
N ALA A 23 -5.19 -18.41 22.17
CA ALA A 23 -4.73 -18.54 20.79
C ALA A 23 -5.71 -17.90 19.81
N LEU A 24 -7.01 -18.18 19.96
CA LEU A 24 -8.05 -17.57 19.12
C LEU A 24 -8.11 -16.06 19.31
N TYR A 25 -8.02 -15.55 20.54
CA TYR A 25 -7.98 -14.12 20.81
C TYR A 25 -6.86 -13.43 20.04
N VAL A 26 -5.63 -13.97 20.09
CA VAL A 26 -4.48 -13.38 19.39
C VAL A 26 -4.69 -13.38 17.87
N ILE A 27 -5.21 -14.48 17.31
CA ILE A 27 -5.47 -14.58 15.86
C ILE A 27 -6.54 -13.56 15.44
N PHE A 28 -7.67 -13.49 16.16
CA PHE A 28 -8.73 -12.53 15.87
C PHE A 28 -8.25 -11.09 16.02
N PHE A 29 -7.49 -10.80 17.08
CA PHE A 29 -6.94 -9.49 17.33
C PHE A 29 -5.96 -9.05 16.24
N ALA A 30 -5.03 -9.93 15.86
CA ALA A 30 -4.10 -9.67 14.76
C ALA A 30 -4.84 -9.51 13.42
N GLY A 31 -5.90 -10.30 13.19
CA GLY A 31 -6.77 -10.18 12.02
C GLY A 31 -7.46 -8.82 11.95
N ALA A 32 -8.09 -8.38 13.04
CA ALA A 32 -8.71 -7.06 13.12
C ALA A 32 -7.68 -5.95 12.90
N PHE A 33 -6.50 -6.05 13.53
CA PHE A 33 -5.43 -5.07 13.33
C PHE A 33 -4.96 -5.03 11.87
N SER A 34 -4.83 -6.18 11.20
CA SER A 34 -4.46 -6.23 9.78
C SER A 34 -5.48 -5.58 8.86
N LEU A 35 -6.77 -5.63 9.20
CA LEU A 35 -7.83 -4.98 8.40
C LEU A 35 -7.76 -3.45 8.51
N PHE A 36 -7.48 -2.93 9.71
CA PHE A 36 -7.51 -1.48 9.98
C PHE A 36 -6.14 -0.81 9.99
N LYS A 37 -5.04 -1.55 9.76
CA LYS A 37 -3.68 -1.02 9.84
C LYS A 37 -3.48 0.24 8.98
N GLU A 38 -3.98 0.22 7.74
CA GLU A 38 -3.87 1.36 6.82
C GLU A 38 -4.63 2.57 7.36
N GLU A 39 -5.88 2.38 7.77
CA GLU A 39 -6.74 3.44 8.31
C GLU A 39 -6.14 4.07 9.58
N ILE A 40 -5.57 3.26 10.47
CA ILE A 40 -4.88 3.72 11.68
C ILE A 40 -3.66 4.56 11.31
N GLN A 41 -2.87 4.13 10.33
CA GLN A 41 -1.70 4.89 9.86
C GLN A 41 -2.12 6.25 9.30
N PHE A 42 -3.20 6.31 8.52
CA PHE A 42 -3.73 7.59 8.01
C PHE A 42 -4.24 8.50 9.14
N TRP A 43 -4.91 7.93 10.14
CA TRP A 43 -5.32 8.67 11.32
C TRP A 43 -4.12 9.24 12.10
N GLU A 44 -3.05 8.46 12.26
CA GLU A 44 -1.81 8.87 12.95
C GLU A 44 -1.08 9.99 12.20
N GLU A 45 -1.02 9.94 10.87
CA GLU A 45 -0.37 10.97 10.06
C GLU A 45 -1.08 12.34 10.12
N GLY A 46 -2.35 12.38 10.52
CA GLY A 46 -3.11 13.63 10.72
C GLY A 46 -3.30 14.46 9.45
N LYS A 47 -2.98 13.91 8.27
CA LYS A 47 -3.16 14.59 6.99
C LYS A 47 -4.62 14.43 6.53
N PRO A 48 -5.26 15.50 6.05
CA PRO A 48 -6.58 15.36 5.46
C PRO A 48 -6.50 14.37 4.30
N LEU A 49 -7.38 13.36 4.32
CA LEU A 49 -7.55 12.43 3.21
C LEU A 49 -7.98 13.24 1.99
N SER A 50 -7.02 13.59 1.15
CA SER A 50 -7.31 14.21 -0.11
C SER A 50 -7.60 13.08 -1.09
N TYR A 51 -8.89 12.81 -1.27
CA TYR A 51 -9.38 11.89 -2.28
C TYR A 51 -9.62 12.71 -3.55
N THR A 52 -8.57 12.96 -4.34
CA THR A 52 -8.81 13.44 -5.68
C THR A 52 -9.43 12.29 -6.48
N GLU A 53 -10.74 12.39 -6.74
CA GLU A 53 -11.42 11.38 -7.53
C GLU A 53 -10.70 11.21 -8.87
N ARG A 54 -10.49 9.96 -9.30
CA ARG A 54 -9.72 9.68 -10.53
C ARG A 54 -10.24 10.41 -11.77
N GLN A 55 -11.53 10.72 -11.79
CA GLN A 55 -12.19 11.48 -12.86
C GLN A 55 -11.80 12.95 -12.93
N ASN A 56 -11.31 13.53 -11.82
CA ASN A 56 -10.89 14.94 -11.75
C ASN A 56 -9.38 15.11 -12.02
N ILE A 57 -8.66 14.03 -12.32
CA ILE A 57 -7.23 14.09 -12.63
C ILE A 57 -7.05 14.50 -14.08
N ASN A 58 -6.44 15.66 -14.29
CA ASN A 58 -6.10 16.14 -15.62
C ASN A 58 -4.77 15.52 -16.09
N PHE A 59 -4.86 14.35 -16.71
CA PHE A 59 -3.69 13.65 -17.26
C PHE A 59 -2.96 14.44 -18.34
N ASN A 60 -3.66 15.28 -19.11
CA ASN A 60 -2.99 16.10 -20.12
C ASN A 60 -2.04 17.10 -19.46
N LYS A 61 -2.51 17.83 -18.44
CA LYS A 61 -1.68 18.77 -17.69
C LYS A 61 -0.48 18.08 -17.02
N LEU A 62 -0.70 16.88 -16.48
CA LEU A 62 0.40 16.07 -15.90
C LEU A 62 1.44 15.67 -16.96
N LEU A 63 1.00 15.19 -18.13
CA LEU A 63 1.92 14.84 -19.22
C LEU A 63 2.65 16.06 -19.78
N ASP A 64 1.98 17.22 -19.88
CA ASP A 64 2.58 18.47 -20.32
C ASP A 64 3.70 18.90 -19.35
N ASN A 65 3.42 18.92 -18.04
CA ASN A 65 4.43 19.20 -17.02
C ASN A 65 5.60 18.20 -17.09
N LEU A 66 5.32 16.91 -17.32
CA LEU A 66 6.38 15.91 -17.46
C LEU A 66 7.23 16.10 -18.72
N ASN A 67 6.63 16.60 -19.80
CA ASN A 67 7.31 16.85 -21.06
C ASN A 67 8.24 18.07 -21.00
N ASP A 68 7.95 19.02 -20.12
CA ASP A 68 8.82 20.17 -19.86
C ASP A 68 10.13 19.75 -19.18
N ASP A 69 10.05 18.82 -18.22
CA ASP A 69 11.21 18.37 -17.43
C ASP A 69 11.95 17.17 -18.05
N TYR A 70 11.25 16.32 -18.81
CA TYR A 70 11.79 15.06 -19.33
C TYR A 70 11.48 14.82 -20.80
N GLU A 71 12.44 14.26 -21.54
CA GLU A 71 12.21 13.76 -22.90
C GLU A 71 11.31 12.51 -22.87
N LEU A 72 10.01 12.65 -23.16
CA LEU A 72 9.06 11.52 -23.12
C LEU A 72 9.09 10.61 -24.36
N LYS A 73 9.69 11.07 -25.46
CA LYS A 73 9.68 10.34 -26.74
C LYS A 73 10.39 8.98 -26.63
N GLY A 74 9.71 7.94 -27.13
CA GLY A 74 10.25 6.58 -27.18
C GLY A 74 10.38 5.90 -25.81
N ARG A 75 9.72 6.44 -24.77
CA ARG A 75 9.70 5.87 -23.41
C ARG A 75 8.36 5.23 -23.11
N ASP A 76 8.40 4.25 -22.21
CA ASP A 76 7.20 3.76 -21.55
C ASP A 76 7.03 4.53 -20.24
N ILE A 77 5.82 5.05 -20.02
CA ILE A 77 5.44 5.80 -18.81
C ILE A 77 4.49 4.93 -18.01
N GLN A 78 4.84 4.65 -16.76
CA GLN A 78 3.97 3.94 -15.82
C GLN A 78 3.59 4.88 -14.68
N MET A 79 2.30 5.05 -14.46
CA MET A 79 1.76 5.91 -13.40
C MET A 79 0.97 5.06 -12.41
N HIS A 80 1.38 5.07 -11.15
CA HIS A 80 0.70 4.41 -10.05
C HIS A 80 0.08 5.47 -9.15
N LEU A 81 -1.25 5.53 -9.15
CA LEU A 81 -2.01 6.41 -8.28
C LEU A 81 -2.12 5.77 -6.91
N GLY A 82 -1.69 6.47 -5.87
CA GLY A 82 -1.93 6.05 -4.48
C GLY A 82 -3.43 6.01 -4.18
N LYS A 83 -3.88 5.00 -3.42
CA LYS A 83 -5.30 4.85 -3.05
C LYS A 83 -5.78 5.92 -2.07
N TYR A 84 -4.86 6.46 -1.26
CA TYR A 84 -5.15 7.34 -0.13
C TYR A 84 -4.26 8.58 -0.12
N THR A 85 -3.50 8.80 -1.19
CA THR A 85 -2.56 9.92 -1.30
C THR A 85 -2.75 10.60 -2.63
N ASP A 86 -2.65 11.93 -2.66
CA ASP A 86 -2.59 12.71 -3.90
C ASP A 86 -1.23 12.61 -4.62
N HIS A 87 -0.41 11.60 -4.30
CA HIS A 87 0.82 11.32 -5.02
C HIS A 87 0.58 10.32 -6.16
N ILE A 88 1.03 10.70 -7.36
CA ILE A 88 1.21 9.79 -8.49
C ILE A 88 2.68 9.40 -8.54
N TYR A 89 2.96 8.12 -8.35
CA TYR A 89 4.29 7.58 -8.59
C TYR A 89 4.48 7.36 -10.08
N VAL A 90 5.50 7.98 -10.66
CA VAL A 90 5.82 7.87 -12.08
C VAL A 90 7.13 7.14 -12.26
N TYR A 91 7.09 6.12 -13.12
CA TYR A 91 8.27 5.46 -13.64
C TYR A 91 8.41 5.74 -15.14
N LEU A 92 9.56 6.29 -15.52
CA LEU A 92 9.96 6.51 -16.90
C LEU A 92 11.01 5.48 -17.27
N SER A 93 10.72 4.62 -18.25
CA SER A 93 11.72 3.70 -18.78
C SER A 93 12.78 4.44 -19.59
N PRO A 94 13.99 3.87 -19.77
CA PRO A 94 14.98 4.40 -20.70
C PRO A 94 14.36 4.53 -22.10
N SER A 95 14.63 5.65 -22.79
CA SER A 95 14.15 5.82 -24.15
C SER A 95 14.74 4.75 -25.06
N LYS A 96 13.86 4.09 -25.81
CA LYS A 96 14.21 3.11 -26.84
C LYS A 96 14.61 3.78 -28.15
N ASP A 97 14.49 5.10 -28.23
CA ASP A 97 14.88 5.88 -29.40
C ASP A 97 16.41 5.99 -29.46
N THR A 98 16.98 5.60 -30.60
CA THR A 98 18.42 5.66 -30.85
C THR A 98 18.94 7.09 -30.94
N THR A 99 18.07 8.06 -31.28
CA THR A 99 18.38 9.49 -31.42
C THR A 99 18.22 10.29 -30.13
N SER A 100 17.70 9.69 -29.06
CA SER A 100 17.45 10.38 -27.78
C SER A 100 18.75 10.73 -27.05
N SER A 101 18.72 11.82 -26.27
CA SER A 101 19.89 12.33 -25.57
C SER A 101 20.38 11.38 -24.48
N LYS A 102 21.57 11.64 -23.91
CA LYS A 102 22.09 10.84 -22.79
C LYS A 102 21.16 10.86 -21.57
N LYS A 103 20.40 11.95 -21.35
CA LYS A 103 19.36 12.06 -20.31
C LYS A 103 18.15 11.20 -20.66
N GLY A 104 17.82 11.13 -21.94
CA GLY A 104 16.89 10.22 -22.59
C GLY A 104 17.06 8.73 -22.27
N LYS A 105 18.29 8.29 -22.02
CA LYS A 105 18.64 6.87 -21.87
C LYS A 105 18.68 6.39 -20.42
N VAL A 106 18.30 7.24 -19.47
CA VAL A 106 18.28 6.92 -18.04
C VAL A 106 16.83 6.71 -17.59
N ALA A 107 16.61 5.70 -16.76
CA ALA A 107 15.32 5.47 -16.12
C ALA A 107 15.11 6.45 -14.97
N HIS A 108 13.89 6.95 -14.78
CA HIS A 108 13.55 7.84 -13.68
C HIS A 108 12.38 7.28 -12.87
N TYR A 109 12.49 7.39 -11.55
CA TYR A 109 11.41 7.08 -10.61
C TYR A 109 11.24 8.25 -9.66
N PHE A 110 10.05 8.83 -9.63
CA PHE A 110 9.72 9.96 -8.78
C PHE A 110 8.22 9.97 -8.48
N TYR A 111 7.80 10.86 -7.58
CA TYR A 111 6.40 11.13 -7.31
C TYR A 111 6.06 12.56 -7.72
N THR A 112 4.85 12.77 -8.22
CA THR A 112 4.27 14.09 -8.48
C THR A 112 2.94 14.21 -7.75
N ASP A 113 2.59 15.42 -7.32
CA ASP A 113 1.27 15.68 -6.76
C ASP A 113 0.22 15.75 -7.89
N ILE A 114 -0.96 15.17 -7.67
CA ILE A 114 -2.10 15.19 -8.59
C ILE A 114 -2.55 16.63 -8.89
N LYS A 115 -2.36 17.56 -7.95
CA LYS A 115 -2.83 18.96 -8.05
C LYS A 115 -1.81 19.92 -8.65
N SER A 116 -0.60 19.46 -8.99
CA SER A 116 0.46 20.32 -9.55
C SER A 116 0.14 20.85 -10.94
#